data_AF-A0A4U2GG75-F1
#
_entry.id   AF-A0A4U2GG75-F1
#
_cell.length_a   1.000
_cell.length_b   1.000
_cell.length_c   1.000
_cell.angle_alpha   90.00
_cell.angle_beta   90.00
_cell.angle_gamma   90.00
#
_symmetry.space_group_name_H-M   'P 1'
#
loop_
_entity.id
_entity.type
_entity.pdbx_description
1 polymer ?
#
loop_
_entity_poly.entity_id
_entity_poly.type
_entity_poly.pdbx_seq_one_letter_code
_entity_poly.pdbx_strand_id
1 'polypeptide(L)'
;AITEIRKESGHVSNSLRYGKKNKDISLKYDSLWEEHDGQVHDNYFYRLPTNPNRKDLEALKRQKRKLYRERYAWLDLYEQDLKNVISQHIHDPVHYAHDS
;
A
#
# COMPACT_ATOMS: atom_id res chain seq x y z
N ALA A 1 6.86 1.05 -10.47
CA ALA A 1 7.44 1.14 -9.11
C ALA A 1 7.04 -0.11 -8.35
N ILE A 2 8.00 -0.85 -7.78
CA ILE A 2 7.73 -2.06 -7.00
C ILE A 2 7.66 -1.61 -5.54
N THR A 3 6.50 -1.77 -4.90
CA THR A 3 6.32 -1.43 -3.49
C THR A 3 6.64 -2.68 -2.67
N GLU A 4 7.91 -2.80 -2.26
CA GLU A 4 8.36 -3.84 -1.34
C GLU A 4 7.99 -3.43 0.08
N ILE A 5 7.20 -4.26 0.78
CA ILE A 5 6.75 -3.99 2.14
C ILE A 5 7.36 -5.02 3.09
N ARG A 6 7.84 -4.55 4.24
CA ARG A 6 8.61 -5.34 5.19
C ARG A 6 7.74 -6.34 5.97
N LYS A 7 8.25 -7.55 6.17
CA LYS A 7 7.65 -8.62 7.01
C LYS A 7 7.71 -8.31 8.50
N GLU A 8 6.87 -8.99 9.27
CA GLU A 8 6.83 -8.96 10.74
C GLU A 8 8.20 -9.25 11.36
N SER A 9 8.94 -10.22 10.82
CA SER A 9 10.29 -10.59 11.28
C SER A 9 11.33 -9.47 11.14
N GLY A 10 11.11 -8.52 10.23
CA GLY A 10 11.99 -7.37 10.00
C GLY A 10 11.58 -6.10 10.75
N HIS A 11 10.43 -6.05 11.42
CA HIS A 11 9.93 -4.81 11.99
C HIS A 11 10.72 -4.37 13.24
N VAL A 12 10.92 -3.06 13.44
CA VAL A 12 11.69 -2.49 14.56
C VAL A 12 11.14 -2.90 15.94
N SER A 13 9.84 -3.18 16.03
CA SER A 13 9.17 -3.68 17.25
C SER A 13 9.72 -5.02 17.73
N ASN A 14 10.23 -5.85 16.82
CA ASN A 14 10.85 -7.15 17.10
C ASN A 14 12.36 -7.05 17.34
N SER A 15 12.95 -5.86 17.32
CA SER A 15 14.37 -5.69 17.60
C SER A 15 14.70 -5.94 19.08
N LEU A 16 15.94 -6.40 19.33
CA LEU A 16 16.47 -6.70 20.66
C LEU A 16 16.29 -5.54 21.66
N ARG A 17 16.26 -4.30 21.15
CA ARG A 17 16.08 -3.06 21.93
C ARG A 17 14.71 -2.95 22.61
N TYR A 18 13.66 -3.53 22.01
CA TYR A 18 12.28 -3.43 22.50
C TYR A 18 11.69 -4.79 22.96
N GLY A 19 12.44 -5.89 22.81
CA GLY A 19 11.96 -7.27 23.02
C GLY A 19 11.56 -7.67 24.46
N LYS A 20 11.84 -6.84 25.49
CA LYS A 20 11.45 -7.17 26.89
C LYS A 20 10.10 -6.62 27.33
N LYS A 21 9.52 -5.62 26.63
CA LYS A 21 8.24 -4.98 27.02
C LYS A 21 7.12 -5.11 25.98
N ASN A 22 7.42 -5.58 24.77
CA ASN A 22 6.47 -5.64 23.65
C ASN A 22 5.86 -7.03 23.39
N LYS A 23 5.90 -7.97 24.36
CA LYS A 23 5.22 -9.27 24.19
C LYS A 23 3.71 -9.14 23.93
N ASP A 24 3.11 -8.03 24.37
CA ASP A 24 1.68 -7.78 24.19
C ASP A 24 1.31 -7.10 22.87
N ILE A 25 2.30 -6.63 22.09
CA ILE A 25 2.07 -5.94 20.80
C ILE A 25 2.66 -6.80 19.68
N SER A 26 2.05 -7.98 19.46
CA SER A 26 2.26 -8.76 18.23
C SER A 26 1.44 -8.11 17.12
N LEU A 27 2.09 -7.26 16.34
CA LEU A 27 1.52 -6.74 15.10
C LEU A 27 1.80 -7.77 14.01
N LYS A 28 0.81 -8.64 13.77
CA LYS A 28 0.85 -9.69 12.75
C LYS A 28 0.73 -9.10 11.34
N TYR A 29 1.78 -8.42 10.92
CA TYR A 29 1.85 -7.77 9.61
C TYR A 29 1.81 -8.78 8.47
N ASP A 30 2.39 -9.97 8.65
CA ASP A 30 2.40 -11.00 7.62
C ASP A 30 0.97 -11.42 7.25
N SER A 31 0.11 -11.66 8.25
CA SER A 31 -1.31 -11.98 8.03
C SER A 31 -2.10 -10.82 7.40
N LEU A 32 -1.74 -9.58 7.73
CA LEU A 32 -2.37 -8.39 7.14
C LEU A 32 -2.05 -8.28 5.64
N TRP A 33 -0.78 -8.49 5.27
CA TRP A 33 -0.36 -8.43 3.88
C TRP A 33 -0.94 -9.58 3.05
N GLU A 34 -1.02 -10.78 3.61
CA GLU A 34 -1.70 -11.92 2.98
C GLU A 34 -3.20 -11.64 2.72
N GLU A 35 -3.92 -10.97 3.64
CA GLU A 35 -5.32 -10.58 3.43
C GLU A 35 -5.50 -9.56 2.28
N HIS A 36 -4.45 -8.80 1.98
CA HIS A 36 -4.41 -7.77 0.94
C HIS A 36 -3.76 -8.25 -0.37
N ASP A 37 -3.78 -9.57 -0.62
CA ASP A 37 -3.18 -10.20 -1.80
C ASP A 37 -1.66 -9.98 -1.93
N GLY A 38 -0.98 -9.74 -0.79
CA GLY A 38 0.47 -9.63 -0.73
C GLY A 38 1.14 -10.97 -1.00
N GLN A 39 2.05 -10.99 -1.97
CA GLN A 39 2.83 -12.18 -2.30
C GLN A 39 4.20 -12.09 -1.62
N VAL A 40 4.66 -13.19 -1.03
CA VAL A 40 6.02 -13.24 -0.46
C VAL A 40 7.03 -13.03 -1.59
N HIS A 41 7.85 -11.99 -1.47
CA HIS A 41 8.85 -11.66 -2.48
C HIS A 41 10.25 -12.17 -2.09
N ASP A 42 10.62 -11.97 -0.83
CA ASP A 42 11.91 -12.36 -0.26
C ASP A 42 11.74 -12.76 1.22
N ASN A 43 12.80 -13.21 1.87
CA ASN A 43 12.84 -13.57 3.29
C ASN A 43 12.29 -12.47 4.21
N TYR A 44 12.39 -11.19 3.81
CA TYR A 44 11.94 -10.04 4.62
C TYR A 44 10.91 -9.14 3.96
N PHE A 45 10.46 -9.43 2.74
CA PHE A 45 9.56 -8.54 2.00
C PHE A 45 8.37 -9.27 1.36
N TYR A 46 7.22 -8.60 1.40
CA TYR A 46 6.05 -8.85 0.56
C TYR A 46 6.07 -7.90 -0.64
N ARG A 47 5.56 -8.39 -1.77
CA ARG A 47 5.24 -7.61 -2.96
C ARG A 47 3.74 -7.50 -3.06
N LEU A 48 3.24 -6.26 -3.08
CA LEU A 48 1.84 -6.00 -3.38
C LEU A 48 1.63 -5.89 -4.90
N PRO A 49 0.47 -6.32 -5.41
CA PRO A 49 0.10 -6.06 -6.79
C PRO A 49 -0.07 -4.57 -7.02
N THR A 50 0.42 -4.07 -8.15
CA THR A 50 0.23 -2.67 -8.58
C THR A 50 -1.24 -2.32 -8.78
N ASN A 51 -2.04 -3.31 -9.20
CA ASN A 51 -3.49 -3.19 -9.29
C ASN A 51 -4.13 -4.17 -8.29
N PRO A 52 -4.52 -3.71 -7.10
CA PRO A 52 -5.18 -4.58 -6.12
C PRO A 52 -6.53 -5.06 -6.67
N ASN A 53 -6.85 -6.33 -6.41
CA ASN A 53 -8.12 -6.90 -6.86
C ASN A 53 -9.29 -6.24 -6.11
N ARG A 54 -10.28 -5.72 -6.84
CA ARG A 54 -11.49 -5.18 -6.24
C ARG A 54 -12.43 -6.33 -5.93
N LYS A 55 -12.74 -6.49 -4.64
CA LYS A 55 -13.72 -7.48 -4.18
C LYS A 55 -15.09 -7.14 -4.79
N ASP A 56 -15.76 -8.15 -5.34
CA ASP A 56 -17.09 -8.00 -5.90
C ASP A 56 -18.09 -7.59 -4.79
N LEU A 57 -18.74 -6.44 -4.99
CA LEU A 57 -19.71 -5.88 -4.04
C LEU A 57 -20.88 -6.84 -3.79
N GLU A 58 -21.25 -7.67 -4.76
CA GLU A 58 -22.35 -8.64 -4.59
C GLU A 58 -21.93 -9.81 -3.70
N ALA A 59 -20.67 -10.24 -3.75
CA ALA A 59 -20.11 -11.23 -2.85
C ALA A 59 -19.90 -10.71 -1.40
N LEU A 60 -19.87 -9.38 -1.21
CA LEU A 60 -19.73 -8.78 0.13
C LEU A 60 -21.05 -8.81 0.92
N LYS A 61 -20.94 -9.03 2.24
CA LYS A 61 -22.06 -8.85 3.19
C LYS A 61 -22.65 -7.44 3.04
N ARG A 62 -23.98 -7.34 3.02
CA ARG A 62 -24.74 -6.07 2.82
C ARG A 62 -24.19 -4.88 3.61
N GLN A 63 -23.82 -5.11 4.87
CA GLN A 63 -23.28 -4.10 5.80
C GLN A 63 -21.96 -3.48 5.31
N LYS A 64 -21.14 -4.24 4.58
CA LYS A 64 -19.84 -3.81 4.04
C LYS A 64 -19.93 -3.22 2.63
N ARG A 65 -21.03 -3.44 1.91
CA ARG A 65 -21.18 -2.99 0.51
C ARG A 65 -21.08 -1.48 0.36
N LYS A 66 -21.74 -0.71 1.25
CA LYS A 66 -21.65 0.76 1.26
C LYS A 66 -20.21 1.24 1.48
N LEU A 67 -19.54 0.70 2.49
CA LEU A 67 -18.14 1.02 2.81
C LEU A 67 -17.21 0.75 1.62
N TYR A 68 -17.32 -0.42 0.98
CA TYR A 68 -16.47 -0.77 -0.15
C TYR A 68 -16.78 0.06 -1.39
N ARG A 69 -18.05 0.39 -1.64
CA ARG A 69 -18.45 1.30 -2.72
C ARG A 69 -17.84 2.68 -2.54
N GLU A 70 -17.95 3.27 -1.34
CA GLU A 70 -17.37 4.57 -1.03
C GLU A 70 -15.85 4.55 -1.11
N ARG A 71 -15.21 3.49 -0.60
CA ARG A 71 -13.77 3.28 -0.71
C ARG A 71 -13.30 3.25 -2.17
N TYR A 72 -13.97 2.49 -3.03
CA TYR A 72 -13.60 2.39 -4.44
C TYR A 72 -13.83 3.70 -5.19
N ALA A 73 -14.96 4.38 -4.95
CA ALA A 73 -15.22 5.70 -5.54
C ALA A 73 -14.15 6.73 -5.14
N TRP A 74 -13.70 6.72 -3.88
CA TRP A 74 -12.63 7.60 -3.41
C TRP A 74 -11.28 7.29 -4.09
N LEU A 75 -10.93 6.00 -4.21
CA LEU A 75 -9.71 5.58 -4.92
C LEU A 75 -9.75 5.98 -6.40
N ASP A 76 -10.90 5.82 -7.06
CA ASP A 76 -11.09 6.23 -8.45
C ASP A 76 -10.90 7.73 -8.65
N LEU A 77 -11.45 8.54 -7.75
CA LEU A 77 -11.27 9.99 -7.78
C LEU A 77 -9.82 10.37 -7.56
N TYR A 78 -9.18 9.79 -6.54
CA TYR A 78 -7.78 10.08 -6.22
C TYR A 78 -6.82 9.70 -7.36
N GLU A 79 -7.07 8.57 -8.03
CA GLU A 79 -6.29 8.17 -9.20
C GLU A 79 -6.45 9.16 -10.36
N GLN A 80 -7.66 9.67 -10.60
CA GLN A 80 -7.91 10.71 -11.60
C GLN A 80 -7.19 12.01 -11.26
N ASP A 81 -7.27 12.46 -10.01
CA ASP A 81 -6.60 13.67 -9.53
C ASP A 81 -5.08 13.55 -9.70
N LEU A 82 -4.49 12.43 -9.32
CA LEU A 82 -3.06 12.17 -9.52
C LEU A 82 -2.67 12.20 -11.00
N LYS A 83 -3.45 11.56 -11.88
CA LYS A 83 -3.19 11.58 -13.33
C LYS A 83 -3.23 13.00 -13.88
N ASN A 84 -4.20 13.80 -13.47
CA ASN A 84 -4.33 15.18 -13.89
C ASN A 84 -3.11 16.00 -13.48
N VAL A 85 -2.72 15.93 -12.20
CA VAL A 85 -1.54 16.65 -11.68
C VAL A 85 -0.27 16.21 -12.39
N ILE A 86 -0.04 14.90 -12.56
CA ILE A 86 1.16 14.39 -13.23
C ILE A 86 1.19 14.84 -14.70
N SER A 87 0.06 14.75 -15.42
CA SER A 87 0.00 15.17 -16.83
C SER A 87 0.29 16.67 -17.04
N GLN A 88 -0.06 17.52 -16.07
CA GLN A 88 0.24 18.95 -16.13
C GLN A 88 1.74 19.22 -16.05
N HIS A 89 2.48 18.45 -15.25
CA HIS A 89 3.92 18.65 -15.02
C HIS A 89 4.83 17.92 -16.02
N ILE A 90 4.31 16.96 -16.79
CA ILE A 90 5.08 16.29 -17.86
C ILE A 90 5.29 17.24 -19.06
N HIS A 91 4.45 18.28 -19.22
CA HIS A 91 4.56 19.20 -20.34
C HIS A 91 5.46 20.43 -20.07
N ASP A 92 5.88 20.66 -18.83
CA ASP A 92 6.81 21.74 -18.50
C ASP A 92 8.25 21.31 -18.83
N PRO A 93 8.93 21.95 -19.79
CA PRO A 93 10.32 21.64 -20.07
C PRO A 93 11.12 22.00 -18.83
N VAL A 94 11.80 21.01 -18.24
CA VAL A 94 12.73 21.21 -17.14
C VAL A 94 13.85 22.12 -17.64
N HIS A 95 13.77 23.41 -17.33
CA HIS A 95 14.86 24.36 -17.55
C HIS A 95 15.98 24.02 -16.56
N TYR A 96 16.85 23.09 -16.95
CA TYR A 96 18.09 22.85 -16.23
C TYR A 96 18.95 24.11 -16.35
N ALA A 97 19.01 24.88 -15.26
CA ALA A 97 19.90 26.02 -15.12
C ALA A 97 21.35 25.54 -14.94
N HIS A 98 21.95 25.00 -16.00
CA HIS A 98 23.39 24.77 -16.08
C HIS A 98 23.88 25.21 -17.45
N ASP A 99 24.11 26.53 -17.57
CA ASP A 99 25.11 27.09 -18.46
C ASP A 99 25.66 28.36 -17.79
N SER A 100 26.83 28.24 -17.18
CA SER A 100 27.91 29.24 -17.03
C SER A 100 29.04 28.66 -16.19
#